data_AF-A0A1F7H146-F1
#
_entry.id   AF-A0A1F7H146-F1
#
_cell.length_a   1.000
_cell.length_b   1.000
_cell.length_c   1.000
_cell.angle_alpha   90.00
_cell.angle_beta   90.00
_cell.angle_gamma   90.00
#
_symmetry.space_group_name_H-M   'P 1'
#
loop_
_entity.id
_entity.type
_entity.pdbx_description
1 polymer ?
#
loop_
_entity_poly.entity_id
_entity_poly.type
_entity_poly.pdbx_seq_one_letter_code
_entity_poly.pdbx_strand_id
1 'polypeptide(L)' 'MGFEAILSVIAFPAISTGVYGFPKESVAEIVRDTVIEYLRGPHTLDEIRFILFSQDDYDLYSDVFSEGNE' A
#
# COMPACT_ATOMS: atom_id res chain seq x y z
N MET A 1 0.88 -6.33 -28.12
CA MET A 1 0.34 -5.01 -27.73
C MET A 1 -0.54 -5.24 -26.52
N GLY A 2 -0.08 -4.86 -25.32
CA GLY A 2 -0.90 -4.95 -24.12
C GLY A 2 -1.87 -3.78 -24.08
N PHE A 3 -3.11 -4.02 -23.67
CA PHE A 3 -4.03 -2.95 -23.31
C PHE A 3 -3.83 -2.66 -21.83
N GLU A 4 -3.54 -1.41 -21.48
CA GLU A 4 -3.56 -0.96 -20.09
C GLU A 4 -4.95 -0.44 -19.77
N ALA A 5 -5.54 -0.94 -18.69
CA ALA A 5 -6.81 -0.44 -18.19
C ALA A 5 -6.57 0.86 -17.43
N ILE A 6 -7.39 1.88 -17.70
CA ILE A 6 -7.43 3.10 -16.91
C ILE A 6 -8.29 2.80 -15.67
N LEU A 7 -7.68 2.83 -14.50
CA LEU A 7 -8.35 2.58 -13.22
C LEU A 7 -8.29 3.86 -12.38
N SER A 8 -9.37 4.16 -11.67
CA SER A 8 -9.45 5.26 -10.69
C SER A 8 -9.31 4.78 -9.26
N VAL A 9 -9.65 3.52 -8.97
CA VAL A 9 -9.58 2.94 -7.62
C VAL A 9 -8.92 1.58 -7.68
N ILE A 10 -7.98 1.33 -6.77
CA ILE A 10 -7.38 0.02 -6.55
C ILE A 10 -7.51 -0.41 -5.10
N ALA A 11 -7.73 -1.70 -4.89
CA ALA A 11 -7.72 -2.31 -3.57
C ALA A 11 -6.84 -3.57 -3.62
N PHE A 12 -5.90 -3.68 -2.70
CA PHE A 12 -5.03 -4.87 -2.60
C PHE A 12 -4.80 -5.28 -1.14
N PRO A 13 -4.61 -6.58 -0.89
CA PRO A 13 -4.35 -7.07 0.47
C PRO A 13 -2.93 -6.72 0.93
N ALA A 14 -2.64 -6.93 2.22
CA ALA A 14 -1.26 -6.95 2.70
C ALA A 14 -0.49 -8.11 2.06
N ILE A 15 0.23 -7.84 0.96
CA ILE A 15 0.98 -8.84 0.20
C ILE A 15 2.23 -9.25 1.01
N SER A 16 2.61 -10.53 0.96
CA SER A 16 3.83 -11.10 1.56
C SER A 16 3.89 -11.24 3.09
N THR A 17 2.89 -10.79 3.86
CA THR A 17 2.89 -10.87 5.34
C THR A 17 2.26 -12.14 5.94
N GLY A 18 1.58 -12.95 5.11
CA GLY A 18 0.94 -14.21 5.52
C GLY A 18 1.89 -15.41 5.47
N VAL A 19 1.64 -16.34 4.55
CA VAL A 19 2.38 -17.62 4.41
C VAL A 19 3.89 -17.42 4.24
N TYR A 20 4.31 -16.31 3.65
CA TYR A 20 5.71 -16.00 3.39
C TYR A 20 6.48 -15.43 4.59
N GLY A 21 5.79 -15.08 5.69
CA GLY A 21 6.41 -14.71 6.96
C GLY A 21 7.28 -13.46 6.91
N PHE A 22 7.11 -12.59 5.92
CA PHE A 22 7.90 -11.36 5.82
C PHE A 22 7.51 -10.42 6.97
N PRO A 23 8.48 -9.72 7.61
CA PRO A 23 8.18 -8.80 8.70
C PRO A 23 7.16 -7.74 8.28
N LYS A 24 6.05 -7.65 9.02
CA LYS A 24 4.91 -6.80 8.67
C LYS A 24 5.29 -5.32 8.55
N GLU A 25 6.12 -4.85 9.48
CA GLU A 25 6.61 -3.46 9.52
C GLU A 25 7.41 -3.12 8.27
N SER A 26 8.39 -3.95 7.91
CA SER A 26 9.17 -3.76 6.68
C SER A 26 8.29 -3.81 5.42
N VAL A 27 7.27 -4.68 5.38
CA VAL A 27 6.33 -4.67 4.25
C VAL A 27 5.54 -3.36 4.21
N ALA A 28 5.02 -2.89 5.34
CA ALA A 28 4.25 -1.65 5.41
C ALA A 28 5.08 -0.44 4.95
N GLU A 29 6.35 -0.36 5.36
CA GLU A 29 7.29 0.69 4.92
C GLU A 29 7.53 0.63 3.40
N ILE A 30 7.84 -0.56 2.87
CA ILE A 30 8.06 -0.74 1.42
C ILE A 30 6.80 -0.33 0.64
N VAL A 31 5.63 -0.73 1.13
CA VAL A 31 4.35 -0.41 0.50
C VAL A 31 4.11 1.10 0.50
N ARG A 32 4.32 1.77 1.64
CA ARG A 32 4.22 3.23 1.74
C ARG A 32 5.16 3.92 0.76
N ASP A 33 6.44 3.58 0.80
CA ASP A 33 7.46 4.24 -0.02
C ASP A 33 7.18 4.07 -1.51
N THR A 34 6.78 2.85 -1.90
CA THR A 34 6.39 2.54 -3.29
C THR A 34 5.17 3.33 -3.72
N VAL A 35 4.14 3.44 -2.87
CA VAL A 35 2.92 4.20 -3.18
C VAL A 35 3.23 5.70 -3.27
N ILE A 36 4.01 6.25 -2.35
CA ILE A 36 4.44 7.65 -2.40
C ILE A 36 5.24 7.93 -3.67
N GLU A 37 6.19 7.06 -4.02
CA GLU A 37 6.99 7.20 -5.23
C GLU A 37 6.10 7.16 -6.49
N TYR A 38 5.17 6.21 -6.55
CA TYR A 38 4.21 6.11 -7.65
C TYR A 38 3.35 7.37 -7.80
N LEU A 39 2.81 7.89 -6.69
CA LEU A 39 1.95 9.06 -6.67
C LEU A 39 2.68 10.37 -7.04
N ARG A 40 4.02 10.40 -6.99
CA ARG A 40 4.81 11.55 -7.50
C ARG A 40 4.81 11.63 -9.03
N GLY A 41 4.55 10.52 -9.72
CA GLY A 41 4.45 10.45 -11.17
C GLY A 41 3.03 10.71 -11.69
N PRO A 42 2.83 10.77 -13.02
CA PRO A 42 1.50 10.77 -13.61
C PRO A 42 0.74 9.50 -13.26
N HIS A 43 -0.44 9.64 -12.69
CA HIS A 43 -1.33 8.53 -12.34
C HIS A 43 -2.79 8.92 -12.57
N THR A 44 -3.67 7.92 -12.68
CA THR A 44 -5.12 8.11 -12.83
C THR A 44 -5.90 7.71 -11.58
N LEU A 45 -5.19 7.35 -10.51
CA LEU A 45 -5.77 6.84 -9.28
C LEU A 45 -6.24 7.96 -8.37
N ASP A 46 -7.51 7.93 -8.00
CA ASP A 46 -8.12 8.80 -6.99
C ASP A 46 -8.04 8.17 -5.59
N GLU A 47 -8.03 6.83 -5.51
CA GLU A 47 -8.05 6.11 -4.23
C GLU A 47 -7.26 4.80 -4.27
N ILE A 48 -6.49 4.56 -3.20
CA ILE A 48 -5.76 3.32 -2.94
C ILE A 48 -6.23 2.76 -1.59
N ARG A 49 -6.74 1.52 -1.58
CA ARG A 49 -7.19 0.83 -0.37
C ARG A 49 -6.29 -0.35 -0.03
N PHE A 50 -5.81 -0.39 1.20
CA PHE A 50 -5.14 -1.55 1.78
C PHE A 50 -6.15 -2.41 2.52
N ILE A 51 -6.32 -3.66 2.09
CA ILE A 51 -7.25 -4.59 2.71
C ILE A 51 -6.48 -5.38 3.79
N LEU A 52 -6.70 -4.99 5.04
CA LEU A 52 -6.03 -5.51 6.23
C LEU A 52 -6.99 -6.39 7.04
N PHE A 53 -6.51 -7.53 7.55
CA PHE A 53 -7.38 -8.54 8.17
C PHE A 53 -7.56 -8.34 9.67
N SER A 54 -6.52 -7.86 10.38
CA SER A 54 -6.57 -7.61 11.82
C SER A 54 -6.44 -6.12 12.16
N GLN A 55 -6.86 -5.78 13.37
CA GLN A 55 -6.67 -4.43 13.92
C GLN A 55 -5.17 -4.09 14.05
N ASP A 56 -4.34 -5.04 14.48
CA ASP A 56 -2.89 -4.82 14.58
C ASP A 56 -2.24 -4.46 13.23
N ASP A 57 -2.72 -5.06 12.14
CA ASP A 57 -2.25 -4.73 10.79
C ASP A 57 -2.67 -3.30 10.41
N TYR A 58 -3.91 -2.92 10.76
CA TYR A 58 -4.41 -1.57 10.54
C TYR A 58 -3.63 -0.52 11.31
N ASP A 59 -3.40 -0.74 12.61
CA ASP A 59 -2.68 0.19 13.47
C ASP A 59 -1.24 0.38 12.96
N LEU A 60 -0.56 -0.72 12.61
CA LEU A 60 0.77 -0.66 12.00
C LEU A 60 0.81 0.14 10.69
N TYR A 61 -0.13 -0.11 9.77
CA TYR A 61 -0.19 0.66 8.53
C TYR A 61 -0.52 2.12 8.82
N SER A 62 -1.44 2.41 9.74
CA SER A 62 -1.79 3.77 10.14
C SER A 62 -0.56 4.52 10.68
N ASP A 63 0.22 3.90 11.54
CA ASP A 63 1.44 4.49 12.11
C ASP A 63 2.46 4.79 11.00
N VAL A 64 2.79 3.78 10.17
CA VAL A 64 3.76 3.92 9.08
C VAL A 64 3.38 5.02 8.09
N PHE A 65 2.09 5.16 7.74
CA PHE A 65 1.61 6.21 6.83
C PHE A 65 1.45 7.59 7.50
N SER A 66 1.42 7.65 8.83
CA SER A 66 1.38 8.92 9.58
C SER A 66 2.78 9.50 9.80
N GLU A 67 3.79 8.64 9.84
CA GLU A 67 5.21 9.04 9.93
C GLU A 67 5.68 9.66 8.60
N GLY A 68 5.99 10.96 8.61
CA GLY A 68 6.47 11.72 7.46
C GLY A 68 5.57 12.90 7.02
N ASN A 69 4.50 13.18 7.76
CA ASN A 69 3.71 14.40 7.61
C ASN A 69 4.27 15.52 8.51
N GLU A 70 5.54 15.91 8.27
CA GLU A 70 6.20 17.08 8.86
C GLU A 70 6.72 18.01 7.75
#